data_AF-A0A7C5WQS5-F1
#
_entry.id   AF-A0A7C5WQS5-F1
#
_cell.length_a   1.000
_cell.length_b   1.000
_cell.length_c   1.000
_cell.angle_alpha   90.00
_cell.angle_beta   90.00
_cell.angle_gamma   90.00
#
_symmetry.space_group_name_H-M   'P 1'
#
loop_
_entity.id
_entity.type
_entity.pdbx_description
1 polymer ?
#
loop_
_entity_poly.entity_id
_entity_poly.type
_entity_poly.pdbx_seq_one_letter_code
_entity_poly.pdbx_strand_id
1 'polypeptide(L)'
;RRNPALAAALARLGYVERAGQGVDKMYRLMLRYGKEPPEYRAWPHAVTLVLHNPGFDAEFVRWVSEAQNRQGSFTLDYLIVAAALRRGPRPTAELARALALEPPATRKLLARMEAAGLIVAEGQGRGRRWRLAPLPR
;
A
#
# COMPACT_ATOMS: atom_id res chain seq x y z
N ARG A 1 5.97 7.92 21.33
CA ARG A 1 4.55 8.14 21.70
C ARG A 1 4.48 9.43 22.53
N ARG A 2 3.62 10.39 22.19
CA ARG A 2 3.59 11.71 22.85
C ARG A 2 3.05 11.69 24.28
N ASN A 3 2.10 10.80 24.60
CA ASN A 3 1.61 10.57 25.96
C ASN A 3 1.49 9.05 26.25
N PRO A 4 2.49 8.44 26.91
CA PRO A 4 2.49 7.01 27.22
C PRO A 4 1.38 6.56 28.18
N ALA A 5 1.04 7.39 29.18
CA ALA A 5 0.03 7.07 30.18
C ALA A 5 -1.37 6.96 29.56
N LEU A 6 -1.73 7.91 28.70
CA LEU A 6 -2.99 7.86 27.95
C LEU A 6 -3.05 6.63 27.03
N ALA A 7 -1.97 6.33 26.31
CA ALA A 7 -1.92 5.16 25.43
C ALA A 7 -2.06 3.84 26.21
N ALA A 8 -1.47 3.74 27.41
CA ALA A 8 -1.60 2.57 28.28
C ALA A 8 -3.03 2.43 28.84
N ALA A 9 -3.67 3.53 29.22
CA ALA A 9 -5.07 3.54 29.67
C ALA A 9 -6.01 3.06 28.56
N LEU A 10 -5.88 3.59 27.34
CA LEU A 10 -6.67 3.16 26.19
C LEU A 10 -6.43 1.69 25.81
N ALA A 11 -5.19 1.21 25.91
CA ALA A 11 -4.86 -0.19 25.63
C ALA A 11 -5.48 -1.13 26.68
N ARG A 12 -5.42 -0.77 27.97
CA ARG A 12 -6.03 -1.53 29.08
C ARG A 12 -7.55 -1.62 28.95
N LEU A 13 -8.18 -0.57 28.40
CA LEU A 13 -9.61 -0.53 28.10
C LEU A 13 -9.98 -1.23 26.78
N GLY A 14 -9.01 -1.73 26.00
CA GLY A 14 -9.24 -2.43 24.74
C GLY A 14 -9.57 -1.53 23.54
N TYR A 15 -9.44 -0.21 23.66
CA TYR A 15 -9.75 0.74 22.58
C TYR A 15 -8.64 0.87 21.53
N VAL A 16 -7.40 0.50 21.87
CA VAL A 16 -6.26 0.59 20.94
C VAL A 16 -5.42 -0.68 21.01
N GLU A 17 -4.89 -1.11 19.86
CA GLU A 17 -3.93 -2.21 19.75
C GLU A 17 -2.50 -1.74 20.12
N ARG A 18 -1.51 -2.66 20.07
CA ARG A 18 -0.09 -2.30 20.28
C ARG A 18 0.35 -1.20 19.30
N ALA A 19 1.34 -0.40 19.72
CA ALA A 19 1.88 0.70 18.91
C ALA A 19 2.24 0.21 17.49
N GLY A 20 1.80 0.93 16.47
CA GLY A 20 2.13 0.64 15.07
C GLY A 20 1.09 -0.22 14.33
N GLN A 21 0.35 -1.10 15.01
CA GLN A 21 -0.59 -2.02 14.32
C GLN A 21 -1.80 -1.31 13.72
N GLY A 22 -2.28 -0.23 14.35
CA GLY A 22 -3.46 0.51 13.86
C GLY A 22 -3.24 1.18 12.50
N VAL A 23 -2.02 1.66 12.22
CA VAL A 23 -1.68 2.29 10.92
C VAL A 23 -1.71 1.24 9.82
N ASP A 24 -0.99 0.14 10.01
CA ASP A 24 -0.94 -0.96 9.03
C ASP A 24 -2.33 -1.55 8.74
N LYS A 25 -3.14 -1.71 9.79
CA LYS A 25 -4.52 -2.21 9.69
C LYS A 25 -5.38 -1.25 8.85
N MET A 26 -5.24 0.05 9.06
CA MET A 26 -5.97 1.07 8.30
C MET A 26 -5.58 1.06 6.83
N TYR A 27 -4.27 1.08 6.51
CA TYR A 27 -3.81 0.95 5.12
C TYR A 27 -4.35 -0.32 4.48
N ARG A 28 -4.20 -1.47 5.14
CA ARG A 28 -4.65 -2.76 4.62
C ARG A 28 -6.15 -2.79 4.33
N LEU A 29 -6.97 -2.28 5.25
CA LEU A 29 -8.42 -2.22 5.07
C LEU A 29 -8.78 -1.32 3.89
N MET A 30 -8.25 -0.09 3.84
CA MET A 30 -8.58 0.84 2.76
C MET A 30 -8.22 0.27 1.39
N LEU A 31 -7.01 -0.27 1.23
CA LEU A 31 -6.56 -0.83 -0.04
C LEU A 31 -7.32 -2.09 -0.45
N ARG A 32 -7.66 -2.98 0.51
CA ARG A 32 -8.45 -4.18 0.23
C ARG A 32 -9.85 -3.86 -0.28
N TYR A 33 -10.42 -2.73 0.14
CA TYR A 33 -11.72 -2.25 -0.34
C TYR A 33 -11.62 -1.29 -1.54
N GLY A 34 -10.45 -1.19 -2.18
CA GLY A 34 -10.23 -0.35 -3.36
C GLY A 34 -10.23 1.16 -3.10
N LYS A 35 -10.15 1.57 -1.83
CA LYS A 35 -10.02 2.97 -1.45
C LYS A 35 -8.58 3.43 -1.59
N GLU A 36 -8.38 4.75 -1.58
CA GLU A 36 -7.04 5.31 -1.56
C GLU A 36 -6.38 5.07 -0.20
N PRO A 37 -5.04 4.96 -0.13
CA PRO A 37 -4.36 4.89 1.16
C PRO A 37 -4.62 6.18 1.96
N PRO A 38 -4.56 6.10 3.31
CA PRO A 38 -4.69 7.29 4.14
C PRO A 38 -3.55 8.29 3.85
N GLU A 39 -3.87 9.58 3.80
CA GLU A 39 -2.86 10.63 3.71
C GLU A 39 -2.54 11.20 5.09
N TYR A 40 -1.26 11.18 5.44
CA TYR A 40 -0.75 11.84 6.65
C TYR A 40 -0.05 13.13 6.26
N ARG A 41 -0.44 14.25 6.89
CA ARG A 41 0.27 15.52 6.78
C ARG A 41 0.72 15.94 8.18
N ALA A 42 2.03 16.05 8.36
CA ALA A 42 2.63 16.51 9.60
C ALA A 42 2.77 18.04 9.57
N TRP A 43 2.40 18.68 10.68
CA TRP A 43 2.60 20.09 10.98
C TRP A 43 3.43 20.19 12.27
N PRO A 44 4.05 21.35 12.57
CA PRO A 44 4.89 21.50 13.77
C PRO A 44 4.22 21.06 15.10
N HIS A 45 2.90 21.26 15.23
CA HIS A 45 2.15 20.94 16.44
C HIS A 45 0.89 20.10 16.19
N ALA A 46 0.71 19.60 14.96
CA ALA A 46 -0.49 18.86 14.57
C ALA A 46 -0.17 17.79 13.51
N VAL A 47 -1.07 16.82 13.38
CA VAL A 47 -1.06 15.86 12.27
C VAL A 47 -2.47 15.81 11.71
N THR A 48 -2.60 15.92 10.39
CA THR A 48 -3.85 15.70 9.67
C THR A 48 -3.82 14.31 9.06
N LEU A 49 -4.87 13.52 9.31
CA LEU A 49 -5.12 12.23 8.66
C LEU A 49 -6.35 12.39 7.76
N VAL A 50 -6.17 12.20 6.45
CA VAL A 50 -7.27 12.20 5.48
C VAL A 50 -7.55 10.78 5.04
N LEU A 51 -8.80 10.35 5.21
CA LEU A 51 -9.32 9.08 4.70
C LEU A 51 -10.20 9.38 3.49
N HIS A 52 -9.66 9.15 2.30
CA HIS A 52 -10.43 9.37 1.09
C HIS A 52 -11.50 8.28 0.95
N ASN A 53 -12.73 8.69 0.66
CA ASN A 53 -13.83 7.81 0.27
C ASN A 53 -14.27 8.09 -1.18
N PRO A 54 -13.37 8.05 -2.18
CA PRO A 54 -13.82 8.05 -3.56
C PRO A 54 -14.53 6.71 -3.81
N GLY A 55 -15.41 6.68 -4.80
CA GLY A 55 -16.24 5.51 -5.10
C GLY A 55 -15.48 4.18 -5.15
N PHE A 56 -16.22 3.10 -4.94
CA PHE A 56 -15.73 1.73 -4.96
C PHE A 56 -15.13 1.37 -6.33
N ASP A 57 -13.82 1.12 -6.36
CA ASP A 57 -13.11 0.65 -7.56
C ASP A 57 -13.26 -0.86 -7.70
N ALA A 58 -14.38 -1.28 -8.30
CA ALA A 58 -14.75 -2.68 -8.45
C ALA A 58 -13.72 -3.49 -9.25
N GLU A 59 -13.10 -2.87 -10.26
CA GLU A 59 -12.12 -3.52 -11.12
C GLU A 59 -10.84 -3.81 -10.35
N PHE A 60 -10.34 -2.83 -9.58
CA PHE A 60 -9.15 -3.04 -8.75
C PHE A 60 -9.40 -4.06 -7.64
N VAL A 61 -10.57 -4.05 -6.99
CA VAL A 61 -10.92 -5.04 -5.97
C VAL A 61 -10.97 -6.45 -6.56
N ARG A 62 -11.58 -6.62 -7.75
CA ARG A 62 -11.56 -7.89 -8.48
C ARG A 62 -10.13 -8.33 -8.78
N TRP A 63 -9.29 -7.41 -9.27
CA TRP A 63 -7.88 -7.70 -9.54
C TRP A 63 -7.13 -8.21 -8.31
N VAL A 64 -7.27 -7.52 -7.16
CA VAL A 64 -6.63 -7.92 -5.91
C VAL A 64 -7.13 -9.29 -5.46
N SER A 65 -8.45 -9.52 -5.52
CA SER A 65 -9.06 -10.79 -5.10
C SER A 65 -8.55 -11.97 -5.93
N GLU A 66 -8.56 -11.85 -7.26
CA GLU A 66 -8.08 -12.91 -8.15
C GLU A 66 -6.58 -13.18 -7.97
N ALA A 67 -5.79 -12.11 -7.83
CA ALA A 67 -4.36 -12.25 -7.64
C ALA A 67 -4.03 -12.92 -6.30
N GLN A 68 -4.77 -12.60 -5.23
CA GLN A 68 -4.64 -13.26 -3.93
C GLN A 68 -5.09 -14.73 -3.96
N ASN A 69 -6.10 -15.08 -4.75
CA ASN A 69 -6.51 -16.47 -4.94
C ASN A 69 -5.40 -17.31 -5.61
N ARG A 70 -4.62 -16.72 -6.52
CA ARG A 70 -3.52 -17.40 -7.22
C ARG A 70 -2.23 -17.46 -6.42
N GLN A 71 -1.86 -16.37 -5.75
CA GLN A 71 -0.53 -16.17 -5.15
C GLN A 71 -0.54 -16.20 -3.61
N GLY A 72 -1.72 -16.37 -3.00
CA GLY A 72 -1.91 -16.26 -1.55
C GLY A 72 -2.07 -14.82 -1.07
N SER A 73 -2.09 -14.63 0.24
CA SER A 73 -2.35 -13.33 0.85
C SER A 73 -1.27 -12.30 0.51
N PHE A 74 -1.67 -11.11 0.09
CA PHE A 74 -0.74 -10.01 -0.16
C PHE A 74 -0.22 -9.40 1.13
N THR A 75 1.06 -9.03 1.13
CA THR A 75 1.62 -8.17 2.16
C THR A 75 1.12 -6.73 1.97
N LEU A 76 1.33 -5.90 2.99
CA LEU A 76 1.00 -4.48 2.89
C LEU A 76 1.75 -3.80 1.72
N ASP A 77 3.04 -4.11 1.55
CA ASP A 77 3.85 -3.57 0.47
C ASP A 77 3.31 -3.92 -0.93
N TYR A 78 2.81 -5.16 -1.11
CA TYR A 78 2.17 -5.57 -2.37
C TYR A 78 0.94 -4.71 -2.67
N LEU A 79 0.10 -4.47 -1.66
CA LEU A 79 -1.10 -3.65 -1.80
C LEU A 79 -0.73 -2.19 -2.10
N ILE A 80 0.29 -1.63 -1.45
CA ILE A 80 0.76 -0.26 -1.69
C ILE A 80 1.23 -0.10 -3.15
N VAL A 81 2.06 -1.03 -3.64
CA VAL A 81 2.50 -1.01 -5.04
C VAL A 81 1.31 -1.12 -5.98
N ALA A 82 0.41 -2.09 -5.76
CA ALA A 82 -0.73 -2.29 -6.64
C ALA A 82 -1.64 -1.05 -6.70
N ALA A 83 -1.91 -0.43 -5.56
CA ALA A 83 -2.73 0.77 -5.46
C ALA A 83 -2.09 1.99 -6.17
N ALA A 84 -0.76 2.12 -6.09
CA ALA A 84 -0.03 3.16 -6.81
C ALA A 84 -0.09 2.96 -8.34
N LEU A 85 0.07 1.71 -8.79
CA LEU A 85 0.06 1.35 -10.21
C LEU A 85 -1.33 1.36 -10.86
N ARG A 86 -2.40 1.24 -10.06
CA ARG A 86 -3.79 1.41 -10.52
C ARG A 86 -4.02 2.78 -11.17
N ARG A 87 -3.28 3.82 -10.74
CA ARG A 87 -3.36 5.18 -11.30
C ARG A 87 -2.50 5.38 -12.56
N GLY A 88 -1.89 4.33 -13.07
CA GLY A 88 -1.02 4.35 -14.25
C GLY A 88 0.43 3.98 -13.95
N PRO A 89 1.28 3.86 -14.99
CA PRO A 89 2.63 3.33 -14.85
C PRO A 89 3.55 4.25 -14.04
N ARG A 90 4.29 3.70 -13.06
CA ARG A 90 5.18 4.47 -12.17
C ARG A 90 6.63 3.99 -12.22
N PRO A 91 7.63 4.88 -12.06
CA PRO A 91 9.03 4.48 -11.94
C PRO A 91 9.34 3.93 -10.54
N THR A 92 10.39 3.12 -10.43
CA THR A 92 10.84 2.51 -9.15
C THR A 92 11.05 3.56 -8.04
N ALA A 93 11.55 4.75 -8.36
CA ALA A 93 11.80 5.80 -7.38
C ALA A 93 10.52 6.36 -6.74
N GLU A 94 9.41 6.36 -7.48
CA GLU A 94 8.11 6.77 -6.92
C GLU A 94 7.53 5.68 -6.01
N LEU A 95 7.64 4.41 -6.45
CA LEU A 95 7.20 3.26 -5.66
C LEU A 95 8.00 3.13 -4.35
N ALA A 96 9.31 3.41 -4.39
CA ALA A 96 10.15 3.41 -3.18
C ALA A 96 9.69 4.46 -2.16
N ARG A 97 9.30 5.66 -2.62
CA ARG A 97 8.74 6.71 -1.77
C ARG A 97 7.39 6.30 -1.18
N ALA A 98 6.51 5.70 -1.98
CA ALA A 98 5.21 5.23 -1.51
C ALA A 98 5.33 4.11 -0.46
N LEU A 99 6.34 3.25 -0.59
CA LEU A 99 6.64 2.17 0.34
C LEU A 99 7.41 2.62 1.59
N ALA A 100 7.99 3.83 1.57
CA ALA A 100 8.98 4.26 2.56
C ALA A 100 10.14 3.24 2.73
N LEU A 101 10.56 2.61 1.62
CA LEU A 101 11.64 1.62 1.59
C LEU A 101 12.82 2.11 0.78
N GLU A 102 14.01 1.62 1.13
CA GLU A 102 15.23 1.89 0.37
C GLU A 102 15.14 1.32 -1.07
N PRO A 103 15.80 1.95 -2.06
CA PRO A 103 15.74 1.51 -3.46
C PRO A 103 16.11 0.03 -3.71
N PRO A 104 17.11 -0.58 -3.04
CA PRO A 104 17.40 -2.01 -3.20
C PRO A 104 16.26 -2.92 -2.74
N ALA A 105 15.64 -2.62 -1.60
CA ALA A 105 14.52 -3.39 -1.06
C ALA A 105 13.30 -3.28 -1.99
N THR A 106 13.02 -2.07 -2.47
CA THR A 106 11.97 -1.81 -3.46
C THR A 106 12.20 -2.63 -4.74
N ARG A 107 13.41 -2.62 -5.30
CA ARG A 107 13.72 -3.43 -6.50
C ARG A 107 13.49 -4.93 -6.29
N LYS A 108 13.90 -5.46 -5.13
CA LYS A 108 13.69 -6.87 -4.78
C LYS A 108 12.21 -7.22 -4.69
N LEU A 109 11.40 -6.32 -4.11
CA LEU A 109 9.96 -6.47 -4.05
C LEU A 109 9.33 -6.49 -5.46
N LEU A 110 9.68 -5.50 -6.30
CA LEU A 110 9.15 -5.38 -7.66
C LEU A 110 9.55 -6.59 -8.52
N ALA A 111 10.77 -7.09 -8.38
CA ALA A 111 11.20 -8.31 -9.08
C ALA A 111 10.37 -9.54 -8.68
N ARG A 112 9.99 -9.68 -7.40
CA ARG A 112 9.10 -10.75 -6.94
C ARG A 112 7.68 -10.59 -7.49
N MET A 113 7.17 -9.37 -7.53
CA MET A 113 5.85 -9.09 -8.12
C MET A 113 5.84 -9.34 -9.63
N GLU A 114 6.92 -9.01 -10.34
CA GLU A 114 7.10 -9.29 -11.77
C GLU A 114 7.17 -10.80 -12.03
N ALA A 115 7.97 -11.53 -11.25
CA ALA A 115 8.05 -12.99 -11.33
C ALA A 115 6.72 -13.70 -11.03
N ALA A 116 5.90 -13.13 -10.14
CA ALA A 116 4.55 -13.61 -9.85
C ALA A 116 3.50 -13.21 -10.91
N GLY A 117 3.90 -12.50 -11.96
CA GLY A 117 3.00 -12.02 -13.02
C GLY A 117 1.99 -10.97 -12.56
N LEU A 118 2.28 -10.26 -11.46
CA LEU A 118 1.40 -9.22 -10.91
C LEU A 118 1.64 -7.86 -11.55
N ILE A 119 2.88 -7.59 -11.95
CA ILE A 119 3.28 -6.35 -12.61
C ILE A 119 4.14 -6.67 -13.81
N VAL A 120 4.21 -5.73 -14.75
CA VAL A 120 5.10 -5.81 -15.90
C VAL A 120 5.86 -4.50 -16.06
N ALA A 121 7.11 -4.61 -16.50
CA ALA A 121 7.91 -3.46 -16.86
C ALA A 121 7.55 -2.93 -18.25
N GLU A 122 7.60 -1.61 -18.40
CA GLU A 122 7.38 -0.91 -19.65
C GLU A 122 8.49 0.14 -19.84
N GLY A 123 9.07 0.18 -21.04
CA GLY A 123 10.26 1.00 -21.33
C GLY A 123 11.59 0.38 -20.87
N GLN A 124 12.71 1.03 -21.20
CA GLN A 124 14.07 0.56 -20.90
C GLN A 124 14.93 1.61 -20.18
N GLY A 125 15.98 1.15 -19.49
CA GLY A 125 16.97 1.99 -18.82
C GLY A 125 16.35 2.97 -17.81
N ARG A 126 16.68 4.26 -17.94
CA ARG A 126 16.15 5.35 -17.08
C ARG A 126 14.64 5.60 -17.26
N GLY A 127 14.04 5.10 -18.35
CA GLY A 127 12.61 5.23 -18.65
C GLY A 127 11.75 4.05 -18.15
N ARG A 128 12.34 3.05 -17.47
CA ARG A 128 11.61 1.87 -17.00
C ARG A 128 10.54 2.28 -15.98
N ARG A 129 9.29 1.97 -16.31
CA ARG A 129 8.11 2.11 -15.46
C ARG A 129 7.46 0.75 -15.24
N TRP A 130 6.66 0.65 -14.20
CA TRP A 130 5.92 -0.54 -13.84
C TRP A 130 4.44 -0.29 -14.00
N ARG A 131 3.69 -1.28 -14.47
CA ARG A 131 2.22 -1.26 -14.51
C ARG A 131 1.66 -2.58 -13.98
N LEU A 132 0.39 -2.56 -13.55
CA LEU A 132 -0.32 -3.80 -13.22
C LEU A 132 -0.36 -4.71 -14.45
N ALA A 133 -0.15 -6.00 -14.22
CA ALA A 133 -0.42 -7.00 -15.23
C ALA A 133 -1.95 -7.09 -15.45
N PRO A 134 -2.42 -7.24 -16.70
CA PRO A 134 -3.83 -7.49 -16.95
C PRO A 134 -4.24 -8.80 -16.27
N LEU A 135 -5.50 -8.87 -15.83
CA LEU A 135 -6.04 -10.15 -15.35
C LEU A 135 -5.95 -11.16 -16.50
N PRO A 136 -5.46 -12.39 -16.25
CA PRO A 136 -5.62 -13.47 -17.21
C PRO A 136 -7.12 -13.64 -17.49
N ARG A 137 -7.49 -13.68 -18.77
CA ARG A 137 -8.86 -13.92 -19.21
C ARG A 137 -9.32 -15.32 -18.83
#